data_AF-A0A7W7K6C4-F1
#
_entry.id   AF-A0A7W7K6C4-F1
#
_cell.length_a   1.000
_cell.length_b   1.000
_cell.length_c   1.000
_cell.angle_alpha   90.00
_cell.angle_beta   90.00
_cell.angle_gamma   90.00
#
_symmetry.space_group_name_H-M   'P 1'
#
loop_
_entity.id
_entity.type
_entity.pdbx_description
1 polymer ?
#
loop_
_entity_poly.entity_id
_entity_poly.type
_entity_poly.pdbx_seq_one_letter_code
_entity_poly.pdbx_strand_id
1 'polypeptide(L)'
;MTDSNKAQHNLAERLAEVVRKLERAGELQEIARRVDQEVRDLRRWASGTTLPGHVLVALLDELPRHHADYLIGNTRLRLTCKDTSETATAFRAAAATSSFVAEVAERMSDGEWCHRDEAVAKEKARETITELQHFVGE
;
A
#
# COMPACT_ATOMS: atom_id res chain seq x y z
N MET A 1 -0.13 35.45 1.94
CA MET A 1 -0.60 34.87 3.23
C MET A 1 -2.05 34.36 3.20
N THR A 2 -2.81 34.54 2.12
CA THR A 2 -4.22 34.14 1.99
C THR A 2 -4.45 32.69 1.53
N ASP A 3 -3.52 32.10 0.78
CA ASP A 3 -3.70 30.74 0.22
C ASP A 3 -3.56 29.61 1.24
N SER A 4 -2.71 29.77 2.26
CA SER A 4 -2.50 28.75 3.30
C SER A 4 -3.77 28.55 4.15
N ASN A 5 -4.47 29.64 4.49
CA ASN A 5 -5.74 29.58 5.23
C ASN A 5 -6.84 28.89 4.41
N LYS A 6 -6.91 29.12 3.09
CA LYS A 6 -7.88 28.44 2.22
C LYS A 6 -7.59 26.94 2.11
N ALA A 7 -6.33 26.56 1.98
CA ALA A 7 -5.92 25.15 1.91
C ALA A 7 -6.22 24.40 3.22
N GLN A 8 -5.96 25.03 4.37
CA GLN A 8 -6.28 24.48 5.69
C GLN A 8 -7.80 24.35 5.91
N HIS A 9 -8.58 25.35 5.49
CA HIS A 9 -10.04 25.30 5.56
C HIS A 9 -10.61 24.13 4.73
N ASN A 10 -10.09 23.95 3.51
CA ASN A 10 -10.50 22.87 2.61
C ASN A 10 -10.12 21.47 3.15
N LEU A 11 -8.98 21.33 3.84
CA LEU A 11 -8.63 20.06 4.50
C LEU A 11 -9.58 19.74 5.66
N ALA A 12 -9.91 20.71 6.51
CA ALA A 12 -10.81 20.51 7.64
C ALA A 12 -12.22 20.12 7.18
N GLU A 13 -12.75 20.76 6.13
CA GLU A 13 -14.04 20.40 5.52
C GLU A 13 -14.06 18.95 5.02
N ARG A 14 -13.00 18.53 4.33
CA ARG A 14 -12.88 17.15 3.85
C ARG A 14 -12.73 16.15 4.97
N LEU A 15 -11.94 16.47 5.99
CA LEU A 15 -11.83 15.66 7.20
C LEU A 15 -13.19 15.52 7.88
N ALA A 16 -13.97 16.59 7.97
CA ALA A 16 -15.32 16.55 8.52
C ALA A 16 -16.24 15.62 7.72
N GLU A 17 -16.14 15.63 6.40
CA GLU A 17 -16.92 14.73 5.56
C GLU A 17 -16.50 13.26 5.73
N VAL A 18 -15.19 12.98 5.82
CA VAL A 18 -14.68 11.62 6.11
C VAL A 18 -15.16 11.15 7.48
N VAL A 19 -15.02 11.98 8.52
CA VAL A 19 -15.48 11.68 9.88
C VAL A 19 -16.98 11.37 9.89
N ARG A 20 -17.82 12.17 9.23
CA ARG A 20 -19.28 11.89 9.13
C ARG A 20 -19.58 10.56 8.44
N LYS A 21 -18.83 10.19 7.41
CA LYS A 21 -19.01 8.91 6.69
C LYS A 21 -18.63 7.73 7.60
N LEU A 22 -17.53 7.82 8.32
CA LEU A 22 -17.10 6.81 9.30
C LEU A 22 -18.08 6.69 10.47
N GLU A 23 -18.68 7.79 10.94
CA GLU A 23 -19.72 7.75 11.97
C GLU A 23 -20.96 7.00 11.50
N ARG A 24 -21.40 7.25 10.27
CA ARG A 24 -22.56 6.55 9.68
C ARG A 24 -22.28 5.07 9.47
N ALA A 25 -21.03 4.70 9.18
CA ALA A 25 -20.59 3.31 9.05
C ALA A 25 -20.34 2.61 10.40
N GLY A 26 -20.27 3.37 11.51
CA GLY A 26 -19.89 2.82 12.82
C GLY A 26 -18.40 2.54 13.00
N GLU A 27 -17.56 2.98 12.06
CA GLU A 27 -16.12 2.67 11.99
C GLU A 27 -15.24 3.73 12.67
N LEU A 28 -15.79 4.90 13.01
CA LEU A 28 -14.99 6.03 13.53
C LEU A 28 -14.21 5.66 14.80
N GLN A 29 -14.84 4.88 15.69
CA GLN A 29 -14.23 4.51 16.96
C GLN A 29 -13.08 3.52 16.78
N GLU A 30 -13.18 2.65 15.77
CA GLU A 30 -12.10 1.74 15.42
C GLU A 30 -10.92 2.49 14.80
N ILE A 31 -11.19 3.39 13.84
CA ILE A 31 -10.15 4.22 13.22
C ILE A 31 -9.43 5.05 14.29
N ALA A 32 -10.17 5.71 15.19
CA ALA A 32 -9.59 6.49 16.29
C ALA A 32 -8.61 5.66 17.13
N ARG A 33 -9.01 4.43 17.49
CA ARG A 33 -8.15 3.50 18.23
C ARG A 33 -6.90 3.11 17.45
N ARG A 34 -7.00 2.86 16.14
CA ARG A 34 -5.85 2.46 15.32
C ARG A 34 -4.82 3.58 15.15
N VAL A 35 -5.27 4.84 15.12
CA VAL A 35 -4.37 6.01 15.06
C VAL A 35 -3.93 6.52 16.44
N ASP A 36 -4.25 5.80 17.51
CA ASP A 36 -3.96 6.17 18.91
C ASP A 36 -4.50 7.54 19.31
N GLN A 37 -5.73 7.87 18.89
CA GLN A 37 -6.41 9.13 19.21
C GLN A 37 -7.82 8.90 19.75
N GLU A 38 -8.38 9.93 20.40
CA GLU A 38 -9.78 9.90 20.80
C GLU A 38 -10.70 10.34 19.64
N VAL A 39 -11.92 9.79 19.61
CA VAL A 39 -12.99 10.23 18.70
C VAL A 39 -13.26 11.74 18.85
N ARG A 40 -13.12 12.26 20.07
CA ARG A 40 -13.26 13.70 20.36
C ARG A 40 -12.24 14.53 19.59
N ASP A 41 -11.00 14.07 19.49
CA ASP A 41 -9.94 14.80 18.80
C ASP A 41 -10.15 14.79 17.29
N LEU A 42 -10.56 13.66 16.71
CA LEU A 42 -10.96 13.59 15.29
C LEU A 42 -12.08 14.58 14.96
N ARG A 43 -13.10 14.68 15.80
CA ARG A 43 -14.19 15.66 15.65
C ARG A 43 -13.70 17.10 15.82
N ARG A 44 -12.78 17.33 16.75
CA ARG A 44 -12.20 18.66 17.00
C ARG A 44 -11.37 19.13 15.80
N TRP A 45 -10.60 18.25 15.17
CA TRP A 45 -9.85 18.60 13.95
C TRP A 45 -10.76 18.79 12.75
N ALA A 46 -11.80 17.96 12.62
CA ALA A 46 -12.86 18.16 11.63
C ALA A 46 -13.57 19.53 11.75
N SER A 47 -13.66 20.11 12.95
CA SER A 47 -14.25 21.45 13.13
C SER A 47 -13.30 22.61 12.79
N GLY A 48 -12.12 22.34 12.23
CA GLY A 48 -11.18 23.37 11.79
C GLY A 48 -10.06 23.72 12.77
N THR A 49 -9.79 22.88 13.77
CA THR A 49 -8.58 23.04 14.59
C THR A 49 -7.34 22.44 13.92
N THR A 50 -6.15 22.83 14.39
CA THR A 50 -4.88 22.36 13.82
C THR A 50 -4.70 20.86 14.05
N LEU A 51 -4.73 20.08 12.97
CA LEU A 51 -4.41 18.66 12.96
C LEU A 51 -2.89 18.46 13.04
N PRO A 52 -2.36 17.67 13.99
CA PRO A 52 -0.94 17.33 14.01
C PRO A 52 -0.55 16.50 12.77
N GLY A 53 0.58 16.83 12.15
CA GLY A 53 1.02 16.18 10.91
C GLY A 53 1.23 14.66 11.04
N HIS A 54 1.73 14.18 12.18
CA HIS A 54 1.89 12.74 12.42
C HIS A 54 0.54 12.00 12.47
N VAL A 55 -0.50 12.64 13.00
CA VAL A 55 -1.85 12.07 13.02
C VAL A 55 -2.46 12.03 11.62
N LEU A 56 -2.20 13.05 10.79
CA LEU A 56 -2.60 13.01 9.38
C LEU A 56 -1.98 11.82 8.66
N VAL A 57 -0.69 11.55 8.87
CA VAL A 57 -0.01 10.39 8.27
C VAL A 57 -0.65 9.09 8.77
N ALA A 58 -0.89 8.94 10.07
CA ALA A 58 -1.54 7.76 10.63
C ALA A 58 -2.97 7.56 10.07
N LEU A 59 -3.75 8.64 9.95
CA LEU A 59 -5.07 8.59 9.33
C LEU A 59 -5.00 8.12 7.88
N LEU A 60 -4.03 8.59 7.10
CA LEU A 60 -3.89 8.19 5.70
C LEU A 60 -3.45 6.72 5.55
N ASP A 61 -2.78 6.14 6.55
CA ASP A 61 -2.40 4.72 6.58
C ASP A 61 -3.60 3.82 6.96
N GLU A 62 -4.47 4.28 7.85
CA GLU A 62 -5.59 3.49 8.40
C GLU A 62 -6.92 3.68 7.65
N LEU A 63 -7.10 4.79 6.95
CA LEU A 63 -8.34 5.06 6.22
C LEU A 63 -8.48 4.17 4.98
N PRO A 64 -9.70 3.74 4.64
CA PRO A 64 -9.98 3.19 3.32
C PRO A 64 -9.47 4.11 2.22
N ARG A 65 -8.88 3.53 1.18
CA ARG A 65 -8.14 4.29 0.16
C ARG A 65 -8.91 5.46 -0.44
N HIS A 66 -10.20 5.27 -0.72
CA HIS A 66 -11.07 6.31 -1.27
C HIS A 66 -11.29 7.49 -0.30
N HIS A 67 -11.28 7.26 1.01
CA HIS A 67 -11.34 8.32 2.02
C HIS A 67 -10.00 9.04 2.15
N ALA A 68 -8.89 8.31 2.11
CA ALA A 68 -7.55 8.88 2.14
C ALA A 68 -7.30 9.77 0.91
N ASP A 69 -7.60 9.29 -0.30
CA ASP A 69 -7.48 10.04 -1.54
C ASP A 69 -8.39 11.28 -1.55
N TYR A 70 -9.61 11.17 -1.02
CA TYR A 70 -10.49 12.33 -0.87
C TYR A 70 -9.91 13.38 0.08
N LEU A 71 -9.36 12.96 1.22
CA LEU A 71 -8.75 13.85 2.21
C LEU A 71 -7.58 14.65 1.62
N ILE A 72 -6.75 14.02 0.77
CA ILE A 72 -5.60 14.64 0.12
C ILE A 72 -5.88 15.17 -1.29
N GLY A 73 -7.07 15.03 -1.86
CA GLY A 73 -7.34 15.23 -3.30
C GLY A 73 -7.08 16.62 -3.90
N ASN A 74 -6.88 17.65 -3.07
CA ASN A 74 -6.48 19.01 -3.49
C ASN A 74 -5.07 19.39 -3.02
N THR A 75 -4.33 18.41 -2.51
CA THR A 75 -2.92 18.55 -2.14
C THR A 75 -2.07 17.99 -3.28
N ARG A 76 -0.81 18.40 -3.37
CA ARG A 76 0.16 17.79 -4.31
C ARG A 76 0.66 16.42 -3.82
N LEU A 77 0.10 15.91 -2.72
CA LEU A 77 0.48 14.62 -2.17
C LEU A 77 -0.17 13.51 -2.99
N ARG A 78 0.60 12.48 -3.33
CA ARG A 78 0.11 11.23 -3.89
C ARG A 78 0.44 10.14 -2.89
N LEU A 79 -0.57 9.40 -2.43
CA LEU A 79 -0.34 8.24 -1.58
C LEU A 79 0.18 7.11 -2.46
N THR A 80 1.43 6.70 -2.28
CA THR A 80 1.96 5.46 -2.86
C THR A 80 1.49 4.28 -2.01
N CYS A 81 1.23 3.13 -2.63
CA CYS A 81 0.89 1.92 -1.88
C CYS A 81 2.10 1.52 -1.00
N LYS A 82 1.82 1.15 0.25
CA LYS A 82 2.83 0.72 1.25
C LYS A 82 3.56 -0.58 0.86
N ASP A 83 3.02 -1.32 -0.11
CA ASP A 83 3.50 -2.65 -0.49
C ASP A 83 4.61 -2.71 -1.55
N THR A 84 5.23 -1.59 -1.92
CA THR A 84 6.41 -1.61 -2.79
C THR A 84 7.61 -0.97 -2.11
N SER A 85 8.03 -1.57 -1.00
CA SER A 85 9.42 -1.41 -0.58
C SER A 85 10.31 -2.11 -1.62
N GLU A 86 11.25 -1.39 -2.24
CA GLU A 86 12.18 -1.94 -3.25
C GLU A 86 12.88 -3.23 -2.78
N THR A 87 13.13 -3.37 -1.48
CA THR A 87 13.70 -4.58 -0.90
C THR A 87 12.73 -5.76 -0.89
N ALA A 88 11.43 -5.54 -0.69
CA ALA A 88 10.41 -6.59 -0.79
C ALA A 88 10.28 -7.10 -2.24
N THR A 89 10.43 -6.21 -3.22
CA THR A 89 10.51 -6.54 -4.65
C THR A 89 11.73 -7.39 -4.95
N ALA A 90 12.90 -7.02 -4.42
CA ALA A 90 14.14 -7.77 -4.55
C ALA A 90 14.06 -9.17 -3.92
N PHE A 91 13.47 -9.30 -2.73
CA PHE A 91 13.29 -10.60 -2.07
C PHE A 91 12.31 -11.52 -2.82
N ARG A 92 11.23 -10.98 -3.38
CA ARG A 92 10.30 -11.77 -4.21
C ARG A 92 10.95 -12.23 -5.51
N ALA A 93 11.67 -11.35 -6.20
CA ALA A 93 12.45 -11.71 -7.39
C ALA A 93 13.52 -12.78 -7.10
N ALA A 94 14.22 -12.65 -5.97
CA ALA A 94 15.19 -13.63 -5.51
C ALA A 94 14.54 -14.99 -5.17
N ALA A 95 13.36 -14.98 -4.53
CA ALA A 95 12.62 -16.19 -4.21
C ALA A 95 12.14 -16.93 -5.47
N ALA A 96 11.56 -16.22 -6.45
CA ALA A 96 11.13 -16.79 -7.72
C ALA A 96 12.30 -17.44 -8.47
N THR A 97 13.44 -16.74 -8.53
CA THR A 97 14.66 -17.25 -9.17
C THR A 97 15.22 -18.47 -8.44
N SER A 98 15.26 -18.44 -7.11
CA SER A 98 15.77 -19.55 -6.30
C SER A 98 14.90 -20.80 -6.43
N SER A 99 13.58 -20.62 -6.52
CA SER A 99 12.62 -21.71 -6.75
C SER A 99 12.88 -22.42 -8.08
N PHE A 100 13.08 -21.65 -9.16
CA PHE A 100 13.44 -22.20 -10.47
C PHE A 100 14.77 -22.99 -10.42
N VAL A 101 15.81 -22.42 -9.81
CA VAL A 101 17.13 -23.07 -9.70
C VAL A 101 17.02 -24.38 -8.89
N ALA A 102 16.26 -24.38 -7.80
CA ALA A 102 16.04 -25.56 -6.99
C ALA A 102 15.36 -26.68 -7.79
N GLU A 103 14.34 -26.34 -8.59
CA GLU A 103 13.63 -27.33 -9.41
C GLU A 103 14.52 -27.91 -10.53
N VAL A 104 15.37 -27.09 -11.15
CA VAL A 104 16.36 -27.58 -12.13
C VAL A 104 17.39 -28.49 -11.46
N ALA A 105 17.88 -28.10 -10.28
CA ALA A 105 18.88 -28.89 -9.54
C ALA A 105 18.32 -30.23 -9.06
N GLU A 106 17.07 -30.26 -8.58
CA GLU A 106 16.40 -31.51 -8.17
C GLU A 106 16.26 -32.47 -9.35
N ARG A 107 15.89 -31.96 -10.52
CA ARG A 107 15.75 -32.78 -11.74
C ARG A 107 17.08 -33.28 -12.28
N MET A 108 18.16 -32.50 -12.14
CA MET A 108 19.50 -32.95 -12.51
C MET A 108 20.16 -33.84 -11.45
N SER A 109 19.50 -34.13 -10.33
CA SER A 109 20.11 -34.82 -9.19
C SER A 109 20.46 -36.29 -9.46
N ASP A 110 19.77 -36.93 -10.40
CA ASP A 110 20.04 -38.30 -10.85
C ASP A 110 21.11 -38.37 -11.97
N GLY A 111 21.57 -37.21 -12.45
CA GLY A 111 22.58 -37.08 -13.50
C GLY A 111 22.05 -37.29 -14.93
N GLU A 112 20.74 -37.52 -15.09
CA GLU A 112 20.10 -37.65 -16.40
C GLU A 112 19.20 -36.43 -16.68
N TRP A 113 19.17 -35.99 -17.94
CA TRP A 113 18.29 -34.89 -18.36
C TRP A 113 17.48 -35.36 -19.56
N CYS A 114 16.20 -35.66 -19.33
CA CYS A 114 15.35 -36.17 -20.39
C CYS A 114 14.47 -35.07 -21.00
N HIS A 115 13.84 -35.37 -22.14
CA HIS A 115 12.93 -34.46 -22.84
C HIS A 115 11.74 -34.01 -21.99
N ARG A 116 11.34 -34.79 -20.97
CA ARG A 116 10.28 -34.41 -20.02
C ARG A 116 10.78 -33.36 -19.03
N ASP A 117 12.01 -33.49 -18.54
CA ASP A 117 12.62 -32.50 -17.65
C ASP A 117 12.83 -31.18 -18.37
N GLU A 118 13.26 -31.24 -19.64
CA GLU A 118 13.37 -30.06 -20.48
C GLU A 118 12.02 -29.35 -20.69
N ALA A 119 10.94 -30.10 -20.91
CA ALA A 119 9.62 -29.52 -21.12
C ALA A 119 9.11 -28.80 -19.85
N VAL A 120 9.26 -29.40 -18.67
CA VAL A 120 8.78 -28.78 -17.44
C VAL A 120 9.70 -27.63 -17.00
N ALA A 121 11.02 -27.76 -17.16
CA ALA A 121 11.95 -26.67 -16.89
C ALA A 121 11.67 -25.45 -17.78
N LYS A 122 11.31 -25.64 -19.05
CA LYS A 122 10.89 -24.54 -19.95
C LYS A 122 9.62 -23.88 -19.49
N GLU A 123 8.64 -24.65 -19.00
CA GLU A 123 7.40 -24.07 -18.48
C GLU A 123 7.66 -23.27 -17.20
N LYS A 124 8.44 -23.83 -16.27
CA LYS A 124 8.83 -23.13 -15.04
C LYS A 124 9.65 -21.87 -15.32
N ALA A 125 10.53 -21.92 -16.32
CA ALA A 125 11.29 -20.76 -16.76
C ALA A 125 10.37 -19.66 -17.30
N ARG A 126 9.33 -20.00 -18.07
CA ARG A 126 8.34 -19.02 -18.56
C ARG A 126 7.59 -18.36 -17.41
N GLU A 127 7.08 -19.14 -16.47
CA GLU A 127 6.40 -18.63 -15.27
C GLU A 127 7.32 -17.66 -14.51
N THR A 128 8.57 -18.08 -14.27
CA THR A 128 9.56 -17.28 -13.54
C THR A 128 9.91 -16.00 -14.29
N ILE A 129 10.07 -16.06 -15.62
CA ILE A 129 10.32 -14.87 -16.45
C ILE A 129 9.13 -13.91 -16.38
N THR A 130 7.90 -14.40 -16.48
CA THR A 130 6.70 -13.57 -16.36
C THR A 130 6.62 -12.92 -14.97
N GLU A 131 6.91 -13.67 -13.91
CA GLU A 131 6.97 -13.15 -12.55
C GLU A 131 8.05 -12.08 -12.39
N LEU A 132 9.24 -12.29 -12.97
CA LEU A 132 10.32 -11.30 -12.96
C LEU A 132 10.02 -10.07 -13.80
N GLN A 133 9.30 -10.20 -14.92
CA GLN A 133 8.90 -9.08 -15.77
C GLN A 133 8.00 -8.08 -15.03
N HIS A 134 7.19 -8.54 -14.07
CA HIS A 134 6.40 -7.67 -13.21
C HIS A 134 7.26 -6.74 -12.34
N PHE A 135 8.55 -7.02 -12.18
CA PHE A 135 9.48 -6.22 -11.37
C PHE A 135 10.47 -5.38 -12.19
N VAL A 136 10.59 -5.61 -13.49
CA VAL A 136 11.52 -4.89 -14.39
C VAL A 136 10.82 -3.81 -15.22
N GLY A 137 9.49 -3.90 -15.39
CA GLY A 137 8.70 -2.92 -16.14
C GLY A 137 8.10 -1.82 -15.27
N GLU A 138 8.83 -0.71 -15.10
CA GLU A 138 8.29 0.64 -14.85
C GLU A 138 8.87 1.64 -15.85
#